data_AF-A0A934CYF3-F1
#
_entry.id   AF-A0A934CYF3-F1
#
_cell.length_a   1.000
_cell.length_b   1.000
_cell.length_c   1.000
_cell.angle_alpha   90.00
_cell.angle_beta   90.00
_cell.angle_gamma   90.00
#
_symmetry.space_group_name_H-M   'P 1'
#
loop_
_entity.id
_entity.type
_entity.pdbx_description
1 polymer ?
#
loop_
_entity_poly.entity_id
_entity_poly.type
_entity_poly.pdbx_seq_one_letter_code
_entity_poly.pdbx_strand_id
1 'polypeptide(L)'
;MRSETDGGKTMGQRGFTFIELVLVIVMIGILSSIAAQKMISVAEDVAIAAEDATVETLRKNLSSSVSENMFKGLPGKYPDDPFVNLARTPEGYNRRRTVRPTGDPVDDGLWAFVGGSTGVNLTPEEAGTTLRSFTTSGFIYHQRNDHTVVKWAYDSINGIISSKIIETESEL
;
A
#
# COMPACT_ATOMS: atom_id res chain seq x y z
N MET A 1 -25.82 -7.72 -78.81
CA MET A 1 -24.95 -7.51 -77.63
C MET A 1 -25.80 -7.70 -76.38
N ARG A 2 -25.65 -8.82 -75.67
CA ARG A 2 -26.30 -9.07 -74.38
C ARG A 2 -25.29 -8.69 -73.29
N SER A 3 -25.64 -7.73 -72.45
CA SER A 3 -24.89 -7.38 -71.25
C SER A 3 -25.32 -8.34 -70.14
N GLU A 4 -24.37 -9.16 -69.71
CA GLU A 4 -24.47 -10.05 -68.57
C GLU A 4 -24.19 -9.20 -67.31
N THR A 5 -25.21 -9.03 -66.47
CA THR A 5 -25.07 -8.33 -65.18
C THR A 5 -24.57 -9.32 -64.13
N ASP A 6 -23.33 -9.12 -63.69
CA ASP A 6 -22.70 -9.83 -62.57
C ASP A 6 -23.48 -9.58 -61.28
N GLY A 7 -24.17 -10.62 -60.81
CA GLY A 7 -24.96 -10.60 -59.58
C GLY A 7 -24.05 -10.67 -58.37
N GLY A 8 -23.96 -9.54 -57.64
CA GLY A 8 -23.21 -9.41 -56.40
C GLY A 8 -23.48 -10.55 -55.42
N LYS A 9 -22.43 -11.33 -55.15
CA LYS A 9 -22.44 -12.47 -54.21
C LYS A 9 -22.54 -11.94 -52.78
N THR A 10 -23.73 -11.97 -52.18
CA THR A 10 -23.91 -11.66 -50.76
C THR A 10 -23.26 -12.74 -49.90
N MET A 11 -22.25 -12.36 -49.13
CA MET A 11 -21.54 -13.23 -48.19
C MET A 11 -22.50 -13.61 -47.06
N GLY A 12 -22.96 -14.86 -47.02
CA GLY A 12 -23.97 -15.32 -46.07
C GLY A 12 -23.50 -15.20 -44.62
N GLN A 13 -24.28 -14.51 -43.79
CA GLN A 13 -24.10 -14.47 -42.34
C GLN A 13 -24.46 -15.86 -41.78
N ARG A 14 -23.44 -16.65 -41.43
CA ARG A 14 -23.63 -17.92 -40.73
C ARG A 14 -24.04 -17.62 -39.28
N GLY A 15 -25.23 -18.06 -38.89
CA GLY A 15 -25.69 -17.98 -37.51
C GLY A 15 -24.85 -18.87 -36.59
N PHE A 16 -24.57 -18.40 -35.38
CA PHE A 16 -23.81 -19.12 -34.35
C PHE A 16 -24.67 -20.22 -33.71
N THR A 17 -24.05 -21.35 -33.33
CA THR A 17 -24.78 -22.54 -32.83
C THR A 17 -25.05 -22.43 -31.33
N PHE A 18 -26.16 -22.97 -30.81
CA PHE A 18 -26.45 -22.99 -29.37
C PHE A 18 -25.33 -23.65 -28.55
N ILE A 19 -24.76 -24.74 -29.06
CA ILE A 19 -23.66 -25.45 -28.39
C ILE A 19 -22.40 -24.58 -28.24
N GLU A 20 -22.18 -23.69 -29.20
CA GLU A 20 -21.04 -22.80 -29.26
C GLU A 20 -21.17 -21.71 -28.18
N LEU A 21 -22.40 -21.26 -27.89
CA LEU A 21 -22.69 -20.33 -26.80
C LEU A 21 -22.54 -21.00 -25.43
N VAL A 22 -23.05 -22.23 -25.29
CA VAL A 22 -22.95 -22.99 -24.03
C VAL A 22 -21.49 -23.28 -23.69
N LEU A 23 -20.66 -23.65 -24.67
CA LEU A 23 -19.24 -23.90 -24.46
C LEU A 23 -18.51 -22.64 -23.97
N VAL A 24 -18.82 -21.47 -24.53
CA VAL A 24 -18.25 -20.19 -24.08
C VAL A 24 -18.67 -19.87 -22.64
N ILE A 25 -19.93 -20.06 -22.28
CA ILE A 25 -20.41 -19.81 -20.91
C ILE A 25 -19.71 -20.73 -19.91
N VAL A 26 -19.57 -22.02 -20.23
CA VAL A 26 -18.86 -22.98 -19.37
C VAL A 26 -17.38 -22.59 -19.23
N MET A 27 -16.73 -22.20 -20.32
CA MET A 27 -15.34 -21.72 -20.28
C MET A 27 -15.19 -20.46 -19.42
N ILE A 28 -16.05 -19.46 -19.60
CA ILE A 28 -16.03 -18.23 -18.79
C ILE A 28 -16.29 -18.55 -17.32
N GLY A 29 -17.20 -19.48 -17.00
CA GLY A 29 -17.48 -19.89 -15.62
C GLY A 29 -16.24 -20.49 -14.93
N ILE A 30 -15.52 -21.39 -15.62
CA ILE A 30 -14.29 -21.98 -15.07
C ILE A 30 -13.19 -20.92 -14.93
N LEU A 31 -12.97 -20.10 -15.95
CA LEU A 31 -11.96 -19.03 -15.92
C LEU A 31 -12.25 -18.00 -14.83
N SER A 32 -13.51 -17.61 -14.64
CA SER A 32 -13.92 -16.64 -13.62
C SER A 32 -13.70 -17.16 -12.21
N SER A 33 -13.95 -18.46 -11.96
CA SER A 33 -13.71 -19.08 -10.65
C SER A 33 -12.22 -19.07 -10.27
N ILE A 34 -11.35 -19.37 -11.25
CA ILE A 34 -9.89 -19.32 -11.06
C ILE A 34 -9.41 -17.87 -10.88
N ALA A 35 -9.94 -16.94 -11.69
CA ALA A 35 -9.59 -15.53 -11.61
C ALA A 35 -9.94 -14.93 -10.24
N ALA A 36 -11.12 -15.24 -9.70
CA ALA A 36 -11.56 -14.73 -8.39
C ALA A 36 -10.57 -15.08 -7.27
N GLN A 37 -10.10 -16.33 -7.19
CA GLN A 37 -9.13 -16.76 -6.18
C GLN A 37 -7.77 -16.06 -6.37
N LYS A 38 -7.29 -15.99 -7.60
CA LYS A 38 -6.03 -15.31 -7.90
C LYS A 38 -6.07 -13.82 -7.55
N MET A 39 -7.21 -13.16 -7.76
CA MET A 39 -7.38 -11.74 -7.46
C MET A 39 -7.20 -11.43 -5.97
N ILE A 40 -7.60 -12.32 -5.06
CA ILE A 40 -7.41 -12.14 -3.61
C ILE A 40 -5.92 -12.07 -3.27
N SER A 41 -5.14 -13.06 -3.71
CA SER A 41 -3.68 -13.09 -3.49
C SER A 41 -2.98 -11.89 -4.14
N VAL A 42 -3.38 -11.49 -5.35
CA VAL A 42 -2.81 -10.31 -6.01
C VAL A 42 -3.13 -9.03 -5.24
N ALA A 43 -4.33 -8.92 -4.65
CA ALA A 43 -4.71 -7.75 -3.86
C ALA A 43 -3.85 -7.63 -2.58
N GLU A 44 -3.56 -8.74 -1.91
CA GLU A 44 -2.66 -8.78 -0.75
C GLU A 44 -1.23 -8.35 -1.12
N ASP A 45 -0.68 -8.91 -2.21
CA ASP A 45 0.66 -8.55 -2.69
C ASP A 45 0.75 -7.06 -3.07
N VAL A 46 -0.30 -6.53 -3.72
CA VAL A 46 -0.38 -5.11 -4.06
C VAL A 46 -0.44 -4.23 -2.81
N ALA A 47 -1.19 -4.64 -1.78
CA ALA A 47 -1.26 -3.91 -0.52
C ALA A 47 0.13 -3.86 0.16
N ILE A 48 0.84 -4.99 0.24
CA ILE A 48 2.19 -5.05 0.81
C ILE A 48 3.17 -4.17 0.00
N ALA A 49 3.10 -4.24 -1.33
CA ALA A 49 3.95 -3.40 -2.19
C ALA A 49 3.65 -1.90 -2.03
N ALA A 50 2.37 -1.53 -1.87
CA ALA A 50 1.96 -0.15 -1.63
C ALA A 50 2.41 0.37 -0.26
N GLU A 51 2.41 -0.47 0.78
CA GLU A 51 2.98 -0.15 2.08
C GLU A 51 4.47 0.15 1.99
N ASP A 52 5.22 -0.73 1.32
CA ASP A 52 6.67 -0.61 1.20
C ASP A 52 7.04 0.64 0.39
N ALA A 53 6.30 0.93 -0.69
CA ALA A 53 6.45 2.15 -1.48
C ALA A 53 6.12 3.41 -0.66
N THR A 54 5.10 3.35 0.19
CA THR A 54 4.72 4.46 1.07
C THR A 54 5.83 4.76 2.06
N VAL A 55 6.31 3.74 2.80
CA VAL A 55 7.38 3.93 3.78
C VAL A 55 8.69 4.38 3.14
N GLU A 56 9.02 3.88 1.95
CA GLU A 56 10.18 4.36 1.20
C GLU A 56 10.04 5.83 0.79
N THR A 57 8.83 6.25 0.44
CA THR A 57 8.53 7.67 0.17
C THR A 57 8.71 8.51 1.43
N LEU A 58 8.28 8.01 2.61
CA LEU A 58 8.52 8.69 3.89
C LEU A 58 10.03 8.84 4.15
N ARG A 59 10.82 7.77 4.02
CA ARG A 59 12.28 7.81 4.22
C ARG A 59 12.96 8.84 3.32
N LYS A 60 12.60 8.85 2.03
CA LYS A 60 13.11 9.84 1.06
C LYS A 60 12.72 11.26 1.42
N ASN A 61 11.46 11.46 1.83
CA ASN A 61 10.97 12.78 2.22
C ASN A 61 11.68 13.31 3.47
N LEU A 62 11.91 12.47 4.48
CA LEU A 62 12.67 12.84 5.67
C LEU A 62 14.06 13.39 5.31
N SER A 63 14.81 12.68 4.46
CA SER A 63 16.12 13.13 3.98
C SER A 63 16.04 14.43 3.16
N SER A 64 15.05 14.52 2.27
CA SER A 64 14.83 15.71 1.43
C SER A 64 14.46 16.93 2.27
N SER A 65 13.60 16.77 3.28
CA SER A 65 13.13 17.86 4.14
C SER A 65 14.25 18.48 4.96
N VAL A 66 15.17 17.66 5.47
CA VAL A 66 16.36 18.15 6.19
C VAL A 66 17.30 18.88 5.25
N SER A 67 17.53 18.34 4.04
CA SER A 67 18.36 18.99 3.02
C SER A 67 17.80 20.36 2.63
N GLU A 68 16.48 20.46 2.47
CA GLU A 68 15.79 21.71 2.18
C GLU A 68 15.89 22.71 3.34
N ASN A 69 15.71 22.26 4.59
CA ASN A 69 15.85 23.10 5.77
C ASN A 69 17.27 23.66 5.89
N MET A 70 18.30 22.84 5.67
CA MET A 70 19.69 23.27 5.67
C MET A 70 19.96 24.31 4.58
N PHE A 71 19.42 24.12 3.37
CA PHE A 71 19.53 25.10 2.30
C PHE A 71 18.87 26.45 2.65
N LYS A 72 17.77 26.42 3.42
CA LYS A 72 17.06 27.61 3.92
C LYS A 72 17.71 28.24 5.16
N GLY A 73 18.83 27.69 5.66
CA GLY A 73 19.48 28.15 6.89
C GLY A 73 18.70 27.82 8.17
N LEU A 74 17.71 26.94 8.08
CA LEU A 74 16.95 26.42 9.21
C LEU A 74 17.70 25.24 9.86
N PRO A 75 17.42 24.92 11.13
CA PRO A 75 17.95 23.71 11.75
C PRO A 75 17.61 22.47 10.92
N GLY A 76 18.60 21.62 10.68
CA GLY A 76 18.43 20.32 10.00
C GLY A 76 17.72 19.28 10.89
N LYS A 77 16.56 19.64 11.44
CA LYS A 77 15.74 18.77 12.30
C LYS A 77 14.76 18.01 11.44
N TYR A 78 14.62 16.71 11.69
CA TYR A 78 13.54 15.91 11.14
C TYR A 78 12.18 16.33 11.76
N PRO A 79 11.08 16.20 11.01
CA PRO A 79 9.76 16.52 11.52
C PRO A 79 9.34 15.57 12.65
N ASP A 80 8.50 16.04 13.57
CA ASP A 80 8.01 15.18 14.66
C ASP A 80 7.02 14.12 14.17
N ASP A 81 6.27 14.41 13.10
CA ASP A 81 5.40 13.48 12.38
C ASP A 81 5.98 13.19 10.98
N PRO A 82 6.26 11.93 10.62
CA PRO A 82 6.91 11.57 9.36
C PRO A 82 6.02 11.77 8.11
N PHE A 83 4.71 12.01 8.28
CA PHE A 83 3.78 12.24 7.16
C PHE A 83 3.64 13.70 6.75
N VAL A 84 4.34 14.62 7.41
CA VAL A 84 4.31 16.04 7.04
C VAL A 84 5.19 16.29 5.82
N ASN A 85 4.90 17.37 5.08
CA ASN A 85 5.68 17.82 3.92
C ASN A 85 5.83 16.78 2.79
N LEU A 86 4.96 15.77 2.76
CA LEU A 86 4.86 14.85 1.64
C LEU A 86 4.24 15.54 0.42
N ALA A 87 4.77 15.25 -0.77
CA ALA A 87 4.17 15.71 -2.03
C ALA A 87 2.77 15.10 -2.24
N ARG A 88 2.56 13.87 -1.75
CA ARG A 88 1.28 13.20 -1.70
C ARG A 88 1.18 12.42 -0.40
N THR A 89 0.19 12.73 0.42
CA THR A 89 -0.13 11.94 1.61
C THR A 89 -0.79 10.62 1.20
N PRO A 90 -0.44 9.51 1.86
CA PRO A 90 -1.10 8.23 1.63
C PRO A 90 -2.61 8.32 1.85
N GLU A 91 -3.36 7.56 1.07
CA GLU A 91 -4.79 7.41 1.29
C GLU A 91 -5.02 6.75 2.65
N GLY A 92 -6.05 7.18 3.37
CA GLY A 92 -6.32 6.68 4.72
C GLY A 92 -5.45 7.29 5.84
N TYR A 93 -4.50 8.17 5.54
CA TYR A 93 -3.75 8.87 6.59
C TYR A 93 -4.63 9.82 7.40
N ASN A 94 -4.74 9.52 8.70
CA ASN A 94 -5.48 10.33 9.66
C ASN A 94 -4.52 10.98 10.66
N ARG A 95 -4.16 12.25 10.40
CA ARG A 95 -3.30 13.04 11.27
C ARG A 95 -3.83 13.30 12.70
N ARG A 96 -5.14 13.09 12.91
CA ARG A 96 -5.79 13.31 14.22
C ARG A 96 -5.83 12.03 15.06
N ARG A 97 -5.46 10.90 14.47
CA ARG A 97 -5.41 9.62 15.16
C ARG A 97 -4.22 9.63 16.12
N THR A 98 -4.51 9.57 17.42
CA THR A 98 -3.48 9.56 18.48
C THR A 98 -3.39 8.21 19.20
N VAL A 99 -4.12 7.21 18.71
CA VAL A 99 -4.17 5.85 19.28
C VAL A 99 -3.88 4.85 18.19
N ARG A 100 -3.29 3.70 18.55
CA ARG A 100 -3.01 2.61 17.61
C ARG A 100 -4.32 2.14 16.93
N PRO A 101 -4.25 1.57 15.71
CA PRO A 101 -5.39 0.86 15.11
C PRO A 101 -5.85 -0.29 16.00
N THR A 102 -7.14 -0.63 15.96
CA THR A 102 -7.70 -1.67 16.84
C THR A 102 -7.69 -3.06 16.23
N GLY A 103 -7.43 -3.20 14.93
CA GLY A 103 -7.68 -4.45 14.21
C GLY A 103 -9.15 -4.68 13.88
N ASP A 104 -10.05 -3.72 14.18
CA ASP A 104 -11.45 -3.82 13.79
C ASP A 104 -11.69 -3.22 12.40
N PRO A 105 -12.74 -3.65 11.67
CA PRO A 105 -13.06 -3.13 10.33
C PRO A 105 -13.20 -1.61 10.21
N VAL A 106 -13.39 -0.90 11.33
CA VAL A 106 -13.48 0.57 11.36
C VAL A 106 -12.16 1.26 11.00
N ASP A 107 -11.04 0.57 11.21
CA ASP A 107 -9.69 1.09 10.97
C ASP A 107 -9.06 0.54 9.67
N ASP A 108 -9.82 -0.16 8.83
CA ASP A 108 -9.31 -0.71 7.58
C ASP A 108 -8.82 0.40 6.62
N GLY A 109 -7.61 0.23 6.10
CA GLY A 109 -6.91 1.19 5.26
C GLY A 109 -6.34 2.40 6.03
N LEU A 110 -6.46 2.44 7.36
CA LEU A 110 -5.97 3.54 8.17
C LEU A 110 -4.45 3.62 8.16
N TRP A 111 -3.92 4.79 7.84
CA TRP A 111 -2.56 5.18 8.18
C TRP A 111 -2.58 6.16 9.35
N ALA A 112 -1.70 5.98 10.32
CA ALA A 112 -1.60 6.89 11.45
C ALA A 112 -0.16 7.01 11.94
N PHE A 113 0.17 8.18 12.50
CA PHE A 113 1.36 8.35 13.31
C PHE A 113 0.94 8.59 14.75
N VAL A 114 1.37 7.73 15.65
CA VAL A 114 1.12 7.85 17.08
C VAL A 114 2.44 8.26 17.74
N GLY A 115 2.53 9.54 18.09
CA GLY A 115 3.69 10.11 18.77
C GLY A 115 3.75 9.74 20.25
N GLY A 116 4.96 9.81 20.81
CA GLY A 116 5.27 9.41 22.17
C GLY A 116 5.91 8.02 22.21
N SER A 117 6.82 7.80 23.15
CA SER A 117 7.41 6.49 23.42
C SER A 117 6.34 5.59 24.07
N THR A 118 5.46 5.03 23.25
CA THR A 118 4.38 4.12 23.68
C THR A 118 4.80 2.65 23.58
N GLY A 119 6.11 2.37 23.49
CA GLY A 119 6.66 1.03 23.31
C GLY A 119 8.11 0.88 23.75
N VAL A 120 8.63 -0.34 23.60
CA VAL A 120 10.02 -0.70 23.89
C VAL A 120 10.95 0.04 22.93
N ASN A 121 12.03 0.64 23.44
CA ASN A 121 13.09 1.14 22.57
C ASN A 121 13.73 -0.05 21.85
N LEU A 122 13.60 -0.09 20.52
CA LEU A 122 14.27 -1.09 19.70
C LEU A 122 15.78 -0.90 19.77
N THR A 123 16.53 -1.99 19.81
CA THR A 123 17.97 -1.92 19.52
C THR A 123 18.19 -1.49 18.06
N PRO A 124 19.35 -0.92 17.71
CA PRO A 124 19.66 -0.63 16.32
C PRO A 124 19.52 -1.83 15.39
N GLU A 125 19.87 -3.03 15.87
CA GLU A 125 19.75 -4.28 15.12
C GLU A 125 18.28 -4.65 14.87
N GLU A 126 17.42 -4.53 15.90
CA GLU A 126 15.97 -4.77 15.79
C GLU A 126 15.29 -3.75 14.87
N ALA A 127 15.73 -2.49 14.94
CA ALA A 127 15.28 -1.43 14.06
C ALA A 127 15.78 -1.61 12.61
N GLY A 128 16.69 -2.55 12.35
CA GLY A 128 17.25 -2.81 11.03
C GLY A 128 18.21 -1.72 10.54
N THR A 129 18.90 -1.05 11.46
CA THR A 129 19.86 0.03 11.17
C THR A 129 21.27 -0.32 11.64
N THR A 130 22.26 0.34 11.06
CA THR A 130 23.68 0.25 11.45
C THR A 130 24.12 1.39 12.38
N LEU A 131 23.19 2.25 12.80
CA LEU A 131 23.48 3.30 13.76
C LEU A 131 23.82 2.76 15.15
N ARG A 132 24.51 3.55 15.96
CA ARG A 132 24.88 3.18 17.33
C ARG A 132 23.76 3.34 18.34
N SER A 133 22.73 4.10 17.98
CA SER A 133 21.59 4.41 18.84
C SER A 133 20.35 4.59 18.00
N PHE A 134 19.24 4.07 18.49
CA PHE A 134 17.91 4.27 17.93
C PHE A 134 16.99 4.69 19.08
N THR A 135 16.33 5.84 18.95
CA THR A 135 15.41 6.35 19.96
C THR A 135 14.01 6.43 19.38
N THR A 136 13.07 5.67 19.95
CA THR A 136 11.70 5.63 19.42
C THR A 136 10.93 6.88 19.86
N SER A 137 10.68 7.78 18.90
CA SER A 137 9.85 8.97 19.08
C SER A 137 8.34 8.68 18.94
N GLY A 138 8.00 7.62 18.22
CA GLY A 138 6.63 7.17 18.00
C GLY A 138 6.58 6.02 17.00
N PHE A 139 5.35 5.62 16.64
CA PHE A 139 5.11 4.55 15.68
C PHE A 139 4.23 5.02 14.53
N ILE A 140 4.65 4.64 13.33
CA ILE A 140 3.82 4.69 12.14
C ILE A 140 3.01 3.40 12.11
N TYR A 141 1.71 3.49 11.90
CA TYR A 141 0.79 2.37 11.80
C TYR A 141 0.11 2.35 10.44
N HIS A 142 -0.13 1.14 9.94
CA HIS A 142 -1.07 0.86 8.87
C HIS A 142 -1.92 -0.35 9.23
N GLN A 143 -3.24 -0.26 9.06
CA GLN A 143 -4.13 -1.41 9.12
C GLN A 143 -4.63 -1.72 7.72
N ARG A 144 -4.40 -2.95 7.27
CA ARG A 144 -4.87 -3.46 5.97
C ARG A 144 -6.36 -3.78 6.01
N ASN A 145 -6.95 -4.00 4.84
CA ASN A 145 -8.35 -4.44 4.71
C ASN A 145 -8.60 -5.88 5.19
N ASP A 146 -7.53 -6.64 5.48
CA ASP A 146 -7.61 -7.96 6.11
C ASP A 146 -7.48 -7.87 7.65
N HIS A 147 -7.59 -6.66 8.21
CA HIS A 147 -7.43 -6.34 9.63
C HIS A 147 -6.00 -6.50 10.18
N THR A 148 -5.02 -6.89 9.36
CA THR A 148 -3.63 -6.96 9.80
C THR A 148 -3.09 -5.57 10.11
N VAL A 149 -2.61 -5.39 11.34
CA VAL A 149 -1.94 -4.16 11.77
C VAL A 149 -0.43 -4.33 11.63
N VAL A 150 0.19 -3.40 10.93
CA VAL A 150 1.65 -3.30 10.80
C VAL A 150 2.13 -1.96 11.34
N LYS A 151 3.33 -1.96 11.91
CA LYS A 151 3.96 -0.77 12.47
C LYS A 151 5.43 -0.64 12.09
N TRP A 152 5.91 0.60 12.18
CA TRP A 152 7.32 0.96 12.08
C TRP A 152 7.65 1.96 13.18
N ALA A 153 8.73 1.73 13.91
CA ALA A 153 9.24 2.70 14.86
C ALA A 153 9.89 3.87 14.10
N TYR A 154 9.63 5.08 14.58
CA TYR A 154 10.19 6.31 14.03
C TYR A 154 11.13 6.96 15.04
N ASP A 155 12.35 7.22 14.62
CA ASP A 155 13.35 8.01 15.34
C ASP A 155 13.42 9.40 14.70
N SER A 156 12.84 10.40 15.38
CA SER A 156 12.85 11.80 14.92
C SER A 156 14.17 12.53 15.20
N ILE A 157 15.08 11.92 15.94
CA ILE A 157 16.43 12.47 16.18
C ILE A 157 17.31 12.17 14.97
N ASN A 158 17.27 10.92 14.49
CA ASN A 158 18.10 10.43 13.39
C ASN A 158 17.36 10.36 12.04
N GLY A 159 16.04 10.58 12.02
CA GLY A 159 15.23 10.50 10.81
C GLY A 159 15.09 9.10 10.25
N ILE A 160 15.12 8.09 11.12
CA ILE A 160 15.10 6.67 10.73
C ILE A 160 13.71 6.09 10.96
N ILE A 161 13.25 5.32 9.99
CA ILE A 161 12.09 4.46 10.12
C ILE A 161 12.58 3.02 10.13
N SER A 162 12.23 2.27 11.17
CA SER A 162 12.67 0.90 11.38
C SER A 162 12.24 -0.06 10.27
N SER A 163 12.67 -1.32 10.37
CA SER A 163 12.04 -2.46 9.69
C SER A 163 10.54 -2.58 10.03
N LYS A 164 9.78 -3.25 9.15
CA LYS A 164 8.36 -3.53 9.33
C LYS A 164 8.17 -4.53 10.48
N ILE A 165 7.27 -4.21 11.40
CA ILE A 165 6.86 -5.07 12.51
C ILE A 165 5.37 -5.36 12.32
N ILE A 166 4.98 -6.63 12.35
CA ILE A 166 3.57 -7.04 12.29
C ILE A 166 3.08 -7.17 13.73
N GLU A 167 2.00 -6.48 14.10
CA GLU A 167 1.38 -6.68 15.42
C GLU A 167 0.61 -8.00 15.42
N THR A 168 0.79 -8.79 16.47
CA THR A 168 0.02 -10.02 16.67
C THR A 168 -1.25 -9.71 17.46
N GLU A 169 -2.31 -10.51 17.30
CA GLU A 169 -3.60 -10.31 18.01
C GLU A 169 -3.46 -10.19 19.53
N SER A 170 -2.39 -10.72 20.14
CA SER A 170 -2.12 -10.56 21.58
C SER A 170 -1.70 -9.15 21.99
N GLU A 171 -1.35 -8.29 21.04
CA GLU A 171 -0.85 -6.92 21.24
C GLU A 171 -1.87 -5.82 20.86
N LEU A 172 -3.04 -6.22 20.33
CA LEU A 172 -4.17 -5.39 19.96
C LEU A 172 -5.21 -5.33 21.10
#